data_AF-A0A316MZ33-F1
#
_entry.id   AF-A0A316MZ33-F1
#
_cell.length_a   1.000
_cell.length_b   1.000
_cell.length_c   1.000
_cell.angle_alpha   90.00
_cell.angle_beta   90.00
_cell.angle_gamma   90.00
#
_symmetry.space_group_name_H-M   'P 1'
#
loop_
_entity.id
_entity.type
_entity.pdbx_description
1 polymer ?
#
loop_
_entity_poly.entity_id
_entity_poly.type
_entity_poly.pdbx_seq_one_letter_code
_entity_poly.pdbx_strand_id
1 'polypeptide(L)' 'MTLDLITLLFGNLGLSEVLIIAFVVLLLFGGKKIPELMRGIGKGVSSFKQGMNDIQDEITKPVDSKADADKE' A
#
# COMPACT_ATOMS: atom_id res chain seq x y z
N MET A 1 7.69 15.28 -37.16
CA MET A 1 8.98 15.46 -36.47
C MET A 1 8.84 16.05 -35.07
N THR A 2 8.22 17.23 -34.90
CA THR A 2 7.97 17.80 -33.55
C THR A 2 6.80 17.15 -32.82
N LEU A 3 5.73 16.77 -33.55
CA LEU A 3 4.62 15.99 -32.99
C LEU A 3 5.05 14.57 -32.57
N ASP A 4 5.93 13.93 -33.33
CA ASP A 4 6.48 12.61 -32.97
C ASP A 4 7.29 12.67 -31.68
N LEU A 5 8.01 13.78 -31.44
CA LEU A 5 8.75 14.01 -30.20
C LEU A 5 7.81 14.14 -28.99
N ILE A 6 6.67 14.82 -29.15
CA ILE A 6 5.64 14.96 -28.10
C ILE A 6 4.95 13.62 -27.86
N THR A 7 4.66 12.84 -28.91
CA THR A 7 4.09 11.49 -28.80
C THR A 7 5.07 10.48 -28.19
N LEU A 8 6.38 10.60 -28.46
CA LEU A 8 7.42 9.82 -27.78
C LEU A 8 7.53 10.22 -26.30
N LEU A 9 7.36 11.50 -25.99
CA LEU A 9 7.45 12.02 -24.61
C LEU A 9 6.19 11.75 -23.76
N PHE A 10 4.99 11.72 -24.36
CA PHE A 10 3.71 11.65 -23.62
C PHE A 10 2.73 10.58 -24.11
N GLY A 11 2.84 10.10 -25.35
CA GLY A 11 1.83 9.27 -26.02
C GLY A 11 2.17 7.79 -26.16
N ASN A 12 3.43 7.41 -25.93
CA ASN A 12 3.91 6.04 -25.97
C ASN A 12 4.49 5.66 -24.59
N LEU A 13 3.69 5.75 -23.53
CA LEU A 13 4.01 5.06 -22.26
C LEU A 13 3.86 3.54 -22.47
N GLY A 14 4.58 3.01 -23.45
CA GLY A 14 4.76 1.60 -23.65
C GLY A 14 5.64 1.03 -22.54
N LEU A 15 5.67 -0.30 -22.47
CA LEU A 15 6.52 -1.01 -21.50
C LEU A 15 7.99 -0.53 -21.56
N SER A 16 8.48 -0.13 -22.74
CA SER A 16 9.85 0.35 -22.95
C SER A 16 10.19 1.61 -22.16
N GLU A 17 9.40 2.67 -22.24
CA GLU A 17 9.61 3.93 -21.51
C GLU A 17 9.51 3.71 -19.99
N VAL A 18 8.52 2.94 -19.54
CA VAL A 18 8.36 2.59 -18.12
C VAL A 18 9.58 1.83 -17.61
N LEU A 19 10.15 0.92 -18.42
CA LEU A 19 11.34 0.16 -18.06
C LEU A 19 12.57 1.06 -17.93
N ILE A 20 12.73 2.06 -18.81
CA ILE A 20 13.83 3.03 -18.75
C ILE A 20 13.71 3.90 -17.50
N ILE A 21 12.52 4.41 -17.19
CA ILE A 21 12.29 5.20 -15.98
C ILE A 21 12.56 4.35 -14.73
N ALA A 22 12.04 3.13 -14.70
CA ALA A 22 12.29 2.18 -13.61
C ALA A 22 13.79 1.89 -13.47
N PHE A 23 14.53 1.76 -14.56
CA PHE A 23 15.98 1.55 -14.54
C PHE A 23 16.75 2.75 -13.98
N VAL A 24 16.39 3.98 -14.37
CA VAL A 24 16.99 5.19 -13.80
C VAL A 24 16.70 5.30 -12.30
N VAL A 25 15.45 5.07 -11.88
CA VAL A 25 15.06 5.04 -10.46
C VAL A 25 15.84 3.94 -9.72
N LEU A 26 16.03 2.77 -10.33
CA LEU A 26 16.80 1.66 -9.77
C LEU A 26 18.27 2.01 -9.60
N LEU A 27 18.86 2.78 -10.51
CA LEU A 27 20.25 3.25 -10.39
C LEU A 27 20.39 4.32 -9.31
N LEU A 28 19.44 5.24 -9.19
CA LEU A 28 19.48 6.32 -8.19
C LEU A 28 19.25 5.80 -6.75
N PHE A 29 18.25 4.94 -6.57
CA PHE A 29 17.90 4.43 -5.24
C PHE A 29 18.58 3.08 -4.93
N GLY A 30 19.05 2.36 -5.95
CA GLY A 30 19.59 1.01 -5.84
C GLY A 30 18.50 -0.06 -5.80
N GLY A 31 18.77 -1.23 -6.38
CA GLY A 31 17.80 -2.33 -6.45
C GLY A 31 17.38 -2.95 -5.12
N LYS A 32 18.09 -2.64 -4.03
CA LYS A 32 17.75 -3.11 -2.69
C LYS A 32 16.81 -2.17 -1.94
N LYS A 33 16.81 -0.86 -2.23
CA LYS A 33 16.02 0.11 -1.46
C LYS A 33 14.55 0.13 -1.83
N ILE A 34 14.20 -0.10 -3.09
CA ILE A 34 12.80 -0.17 -3.53
C ILE A 34 12.03 -1.30 -2.79
N PRO A 35 12.52 -2.56 -2.75
CA PRO A 35 11.87 -3.62 -1.98
C PRO A 35 11.88 -3.40 -0.47
N GLU A 36 12.94 -2.80 0.07
CA GLU A 36 13.07 -2.47 1.50
C GLU A 36 12.01 -1.45 1.93
N LEU A 37 11.83 -0.37 1.15
CA LEU A 37 10.79 0.64 1.36
C LEU A 37 9.39 0.04 1.21
N MET A 38 9.14 -0.79 0.18
CA MET A 38 7.85 -1.48 0.00
C MET A 38 7.53 -2.39 1.19
N ARG A 39 8.51 -3.13 1.72
CA ARG A 39 8.32 -3.97 2.91
C ARG A 39 8.03 -3.13 4.15
N GLY A 40 8.70 -1.99 4.31
CA GLY A 40 8.43 -1.04 5.40
C GLY A 40 7.01 -0.48 5.34
N ILE A 41 6.60 0.03 4.18
CA ILE A 41 5.25 0.56 3.93
C ILE A 41 4.21 -0.55 4.12
N GLY A 42 4.44 -1.75 3.56
CA GLY A 42 3.51 -2.88 3.66
C GLY A 42 3.27 -3.32 5.11
N LYS A 43 4.33 -3.35 5.93
CA LYS A 43 4.21 -3.60 7.38
C LYS A 43 3.41 -2.49 8.07
N GLY A 44 3.72 -1.23 7.79
CA GLY A 44 3.00 -0.08 8.35
C GLY A 44 1.50 -0.10 8.03
N VAL A 45 1.15 -0.32 6.76
CA VAL A 45 -0.25 -0.44 6.31
C VAL A 45 -0.95 -1.64 6.96
N SER A 46 -0.27 -2.79 7.08
CA SER A 46 -0.83 -3.97 7.76
C SER A 46 -1.12 -3.72 9.24
N SER A 47 -0.16 -3.14 9.98
CA SER A 47 -0.33 -2.82 11.40
C SER A 47 -1.40 -1.73 11.62
N PHE A 48 -1.46 -0.74 10.73
CA PHE A 48 -2.52 0.26 10.75
C PHE A 48 -3.90 -0.37 10.56
N LYS A 49 -4.03 -1.28 9.57
CA LYS A 49 -5.29 -1.99 9.31
C LYS A 49 -5.71 -2.87 10.49
N GLN A 50 -4.77 -3.59 11.12
CA GLN A 50 -5.04 -4.39 12.32
C GLN A 50 -5.53 -3.53 13.48
N GLY A 51 -4.84 -2.44 13.80
CA GLY A 51 -5.28 -1.54 14.88
C GLY A 51 -6.65 -0.91 14.60
N MET A 52 -6.98 -0.59 13.35
CA MET A 52 -8.31 -0.10 12.98
C MET A 52 -9.40 -1.16 13.16
N ASN A 53 -9.10 -2.43 12.84
CA ASN A 53 -10.03 -3.54 13.05
C ASN A 53 -10.26 -3.81 14.53
N ASP A 54 -9.20 -3.82 15.36
CA ASP A 54 -9.32 -4.04 16.80
C ASP A 54 -10.20 -2.96 17.45
N ILE A 55 -10.02 -1.69 17.06
CA ILE A 55 -10.87 -0.57 17.52
C ILE A 55 -12.32 -0.75 17.05
N GLN A 56 -12.54 -1.19 15.81
CA GLN A 56 -13.89 -1.44 15.30
C GLN A 56 -14.57 -2.59 16.06
N ASP A 57 -13.84 -3.65 16.39
CA ASP A 57 -14.33 -4.81 17.14
C ASP A 57 -14.64 -4.45 18.60
N GLU A 58 -13.86 -3.56 19.22
CA GLU A 58 -14.14 -3.01 20.56
C GLU A 58 -15.38 -2.12 20.58
N ILE A 59 -15.61 -1.32 19.54
CA ILE A 59 -16.79 -0.44 19.42
C ILE A 59 -18.04 -1.25 19.05
N THR A 60 -17.89 -2.35 18.31
CA THR A 60 -19.01 -3.17 17.79
C THR A 60 -19.39 -4.32 18.71
N LYS A 61 -18.54 -4.71 19.67
CA LYS A 61 -18.92 -5.72 20.67
C LYS A 61 -20.06 -5.18 21.56
N PRO A 62 -21.27 -5.76 21.52
CA PRO A 62 -22.27 -5.47 22.53
C PRO A 62 -21.70 -5.86 23.89
N VAL A 63 -22.04 -5.07 24.91
CA VAL A 63 -21.70 -5.29 26.31
C VAL A 63 -22.52 -6.48 26.85
N ASP A 64 -22.41 -7.64 26.22
CA ASP A 64 -23.08 -8.87 26.64
C ASP A 64 -22.27 -9.51 27.76
N SER A 65 -22.40 -8.96 28.95
CA SER A 65 -21.97 -9.60 30.20
C SER A 65 -22.72 -9.01 31.39
N LYS A 66 -23.98 -9.43 31.57
CA LYS A 66 -24.60 -9.78 32.86
C LYS A 66 -26.09 -10.11 32.68
N ALA A 67 -26.38 -11.36 32.37
CA ALA A 67 -27.69 -11.97 32.61
C ALA A 67 -27.53 -13.47 32.95
N ASP A 68 -26.55 -13.78 33.79
CA ASP A 68 -26.44 -15.06 34.50
C ASP A 68 -26.49 -14.76 36.00
N ALA A 69 -27.69 -14.50 36.51
CA ALA A 69 -28.00 -14.47 37.93
C ALA A 69 -29.52 -14.53 38.12
N ASP A 70 -30.13 -15.68 37.81
CA ASP A 70 -31.19 -16.25 38.66
C ASP A 70 -31.45 -17.71 38.23
N LYS A 71 -30.64 -18.62 38.79
CA LYS A 71 -31.09 -19.97 39.10
C LYS A 71 -31.37 -19.95 40.60
N GLU A 72 -32.64 -19.91 40.98
CA GLU A 72 -33.27 -20.76 42.02
C GLU A 72 -34.78 -20.52 42.07
#